data_AF-A0AAP0Q213-F1
#
_entry.id   AF-A0AAP0Q213-F1
#
_cell.length_a   1.000
_cell.length_b   1.000
_cell.length_c   1.000
_cell.angle_alpha   90.00
_cell.angle_beta   90.00
_cell.angle_gamma   90.00
#
_symmetry.space_group_name_H-M   'P 1'
#
loop_
_entity.id
_entity.type
_entity.pdbx_description
1 polymer ?
#
loop_
_entity_poly.entity_id
_entity_poly.type
_entity_poly.pdbx_seq_one_letter_code
_entity_poly.pdbx_strand_id
1 'polypeptide(L)'
;MQRKKEREGLTGSPSSSSPLRSPSSTIASSLHTRVSVSMLTQSESSTTTTCSTSSPSHDARPSPLPPSSIPLSWPPNAKLTLDWLLAFMSVFDWSSRNLPPSDFPSVLPVSVFDALVLSASKILHKEPNCVRIDHDSSVVVVGDVHGQLHDLLFLLRDAGFPSQNRIFVFNGDYVDRGAWGLETFLLLLAWKVLMPNRVYLLRGNHESKYCTSVYGFEQEVMAKYGGQGKHVYRKCLGCFEGLPLASIIAGRVYTAHGGLFRSMPSTPSKRPKGRKGRRITLNQDSSTLSLGSLEELSKARRSVLDPPWEGTNLIPGDVLWSDPSMISGLSPNKDRGIGLLWGPDCTEEFLRNYNLKLIIRSHEGPDAREKRADLSGMQDGYTIDHEVESGKLITLFSAPDYPQFQATEERYNNKGAYIVLQPPDFDTPVFHSFEAVTPRPKVNAYYSYEDVIDSDEELDFGAAAEDD
;
A
#
# COMPACT_ATOMS: atom_id res chain seq x y z
N MET A 1 -61.55 -49.74 6.44
CA MET A 1 -62.10 -50.23 5.16
C MET A 1 -61.11 -49.82 4.06
N GLN A 2 -60.20 -50.70 3.63
CA GLN A 2 -60.30 -51.53 2.39
C GLN A 2 -60.40 -50.67 1.12
N ARG A 3 -59.60 -50.76 0.04
CA ARG A 3 -58.61 -51.69 -0.58
C ARG A 3 -57.75 -50.83 -1.56
N LYS A 4 -56.43 -51.00 -1.77
CA LYS A 4 -55.59 -52.07 -2.39
C LYS A 4 -55.71 -52.21 -3.94
N LYS A 5 -54.60 -51.97 -4.66
CA LYS A 5 -53.97 -52.73 -5.79
C LYS A 5 -52.82 -51.88 -6.39
N GLU A 6 -51.52 -52.20 -6.32
CA GLU A 6 -50.66 -53.33 -6.80
C GLU A 6 -50.48 -53.47 -8.33
N ARG A 7 -49.22 -53.27 -8.80
CA ARG A 7 -48.34 -54.14 -9.65
C ARG A 7 -47.31 -53.29 -10.41
N GLU A 8 -45.99 -53.36 -10.18
CA GLU A 8 -44.97 -54.41 -10.46
C GLU A 8 -44.60 -54.60 -11.95
N GLY A 9 -43.29 -54.56 -12.26
CA GLY A 9 -42.70 -55.11 -13.50
C GLY A 9 -41.27 -54.64 -13.83
N LEU A 10 -40.27 -55.41 -13.39
CA LEU A 10 -38.82 -55.31 -13.70
C LEU A 10 -38.47 -55.64 -15.18
N THR A 11 -37.25 -55.23 -15.58
CA THR A 11 -36.16 -55.97 -16.28
C THR A 11 -35.46 -55.01 -17.27
N GLY A 12 -34.14 -54.97 -17.48
CA GLY A 12 -32.97 -55.70 -17.01
C GLY A 12 -31.73 -55.07 -17.67
N SER A 13 -30.58 -55.15 -17.01
CA SER A 13 -29.25 -54.82 -17.54
C SER A 13 -28.77 -55.88 -18.56
N PRO A 14 -27.74 -55.57 -19.35
CA PRO A 14 -26.48 -56.27 -19.12
C PRO A 14 -25.22 -55.41 -19.27
N SER A 15 -24.20 -55.82 -18.52
CA SER A 15 -22.80 -55.41 -18.56
C SER A 15 -22.02 -56.16 -19.65
N SER A 16 -21.05 -55.49 -20.29
CA SER A 16 -19.74 -56.10 -20.60
C SER A 16 -18.68 -55.05 -20.95
N SER A 17 -17.48 -55.33 -20.44
CA SER A 17 -16.23 -54.57 -20.36
C SER A 17 -15.42 -54.42 -21.66
N SER A 18 -14.76 -53.24 -21.80
CA SER A 18 -13.36 -52.92 -22.21
C SER A 18 -12.76 -53.51 -23.52
N PRO A 19 -11.77 -52.87 -24.22
CA PRO A 19 -10.74 -51.96 -23.67
C PRO A 19 -10.26 -50.77 -24.56
N LEU A 20 -9.51 -49.86 -23.90
CA LEU A 20 -8.36 -49.06 -24.37
C LEU A 20 -8.35 -48.44 -25.79
N ARG A 21 -8.42 -47.09 -25.86
CA ARG A 21 -7.49 -46.27 -26.65
C ARG A 21 -7.50 -44.80 -26.21
N SER A 22 -6.29 -44.29 -25.99
CA SER A 22 -5.95 -42.90 -25.69
C SER A 22 -6.22 -41.96 -26.86
N PRO A 23 -6.50 -40.67 -26.61
CA PRO A 23 -6.16 -39.61 -27.53
C PRO A 23 -4.95 -38.83 -27.01
N SER A 24 -3.96 -38.77 -27.88
CA SER A 24 -2.71 -38.04 -27.80
C SER A 24 -2.87 -36.56 -27.52
N SER A 25 -2.03 -36.07 -26.62
CA SER A 25 -1.67 -34.67 -26.44
C SER A 25 -1.16 -34.06 -27.76
N THR A 26 -1.80 -32.99 -28.21
CA THR A 26 -1.20 -32.08 -29.20
C THR A 26 -0.80 -30.82 -28.45
N ILE A 27 0.50 -30.74 -28.14
CA ILE A 27 1.16 -29.56 -27.59
C ILE A 27 1.24 -28.54 -28.71
N ALA A 28 0.48 -27.45 -28.61
CA ALA A 28 0.70 -26.26 -29.42
C ALA A 28 1.91 -25.50 -28.86
N SER A 29 3.02 -25.51 -29.60
CA SER A 29 4.22 -24.75 -29.30
C SER A 29 3.95 -23.25 -29.46
N SER A 30 3.82 -22.54 -28.35
CA SER A 30 3.94 -21.08 -28.33
C SER A 30 5.42 -20.71 -28.32
N LEU A 31 5.86 -20.00 -29.37
CA LEU A 31 7.21 -19.45 -29.48
C LEU A 31 7.46 -18.46 -28.33
N HIS A 32 8.24 -18.89 -27.34
CA HIS A 32 8.94 -17.98 -26.44
C HIS A 32 10.20 -17.49 -27.14
N THR A 33 10.19 -16.24 -27.60
CA THR A 33 11.40 -15.52 -27.95
C THR A 33 12.13 -15.18 -26.65
N ARG A 34 13.00 -16.09 -26.20
CA ARG A 34 14.00 -15.82 -25.17
C ARG A 34 15.08 -14.94 -25.79
N VAL A 35 15.20 -13.70 -25.32
CA VAL A 35 16.41 -12.90 -25.52
C VAL A 35 17.46 -13.46 -24.58
N SER A 36 18.36 -14.30 -25.12
CA SER A 36 19.54 -14.79 -24.40
C SER A 36 20.60 -13.69 -24.35
N VAL A 37 20.91 -13.19 -23.16
CA VAL A 37 22.12 -12.41 -22.91
C VAL A 37 23.26 -13.40 -22.66
N SER A 38 24.21 -13.49 -23.60
CA SER A 38 25.36 -14.37 -23.49
C SER A 38 26.34 -13.87 -22.43
N MET A 39 26.58 -14.67 -21.40
CA MET A 39 27.74 -14.54 -20.53
C MET A 39 28.98 -15.03 -21.29
N LEU A 40 29.89 -14.11 -21.61
CA LEU A 40 31.21 -14.44 -22.15
C LEU A 40 32.13 -14.86 -21.00
N THR A 41 32.40 -16.15 -20.91
CA THR A 41 33.53 -16.72 -20.17
C THR A 41 34.81 -16.43 -20.94
N GLN A 42 35.76 -15.71 -20.35
CA GLN A 42 37.14 -15.65 -20.85
C GLN A 42 38.06 -16.49 -19.97
N SER A 43 38.82 -17.33 -20.67
CA SER A 43 39.83 -18.26 -20.21
C SER A 43 41.08 -17.58 -19.65
N GLU A 44 41.62 -18.16 -18.59
CA GLU A 44 42.93 -17.84 -18.03
C GLU A 44 44.07 -18.23 -18.98
N SER A 45 45.07 -17.35 -19.14
CA SER A 45 46.42 -17.76 -19.52
C SER A 45 47.44 -16.98 -18.70
N SER A 46 48.35 -17.71 -18.09
CA SER A 46 49.41 -17.30 -17.19
C SER A 46 50.58 -16.63 -17.92
N THR A 47 51.05 -15.49 -17.40
CA THR A 47 52.45 -15.07 -17.52
C THR A 47 52.83 -14.19 -16.33
N THR A 48 53.87 -14.64 -15.62
CA THR A 48 54.53 -14.00 -14.49
C THR A 48 55.44 -12.86 -14.94
N THR A 49 55.29 -11.66 -14.37
CA THR A 49 56.39 -10.68 -14.30
C THR A 49 56.23 -9.81 -13.04
N THR A 50 57.34 -9.64 -12.34
CA THR A 50 57.48 -9.06 -11.00
C THR A 50 57.57 -7.53 -10.96
N CYS A 51 57.10 -6.99 -9.84
CA CYS A 51 57.57 -5.77 -9.14
C CYS A 51 57.04 -4.39 -9.59
N SER A 52 56.16 -3.79 -8.79
CA SER A 52 56.43 -2.58 -7.96
C SER A 52 55.12 -1.98 -7.43
N THR A 53 55.20 -1.46 -6.22
CA THR A 53 54.08 -0.96 -5.40
C THR A 53 53.57 0.40 -5.88
N SER A 54 52.32 0.44 -6.32
CA SER A 54 51.48 1.65 -6.33
C SER A 54 50.00 1.25 -6.27
N SER A 55 49.30 1.74 -5.25
CA SER A 55 47.86 1.49 -5.01
C SER A 55 47.02 1.84 -6.24
N PRO A 56 46.11 0.97 -6.72
CA PRO A 56 45.19 1.35 -7.79
C PRO A 56 44.07 2.20 -7.20
N SER A 57 43.97 3.43 -7.69
CA SER A 57 42.78 4.28 -7.61
C SER A 57 41.55 3.50 -8.08
N HIS A 58 40.47 3.60 -7.31
CA HIS A 58 39.15 3.06 -7.61
C HIS A 58 38.79 3.09 -9.11
N ASP A 59 38.43 1.92 -9.64
CA ASP A 59 37.75 1.75 -10.92
C ASP A 59 36.45 2.59 -10.93
N ALA A 60 36.54 3.82 -11.44
CA ALA A 60 35.38 4.62 -11.80
C ALA A 60 34.82 4.05 -13.12
N ARG A 61 34.00 3.00 -13.00
CA ARG A 61 33.12 2.59 -14.11
C ARG A 61 32.31 3.84 -14.51
N PRO A 62 32.29 4.24 -15.80
CA PRO A 62 31.58 5.44 -16.21
C PRO A 62 30.11 5.34 -15.81
N SER A 63 29.58 6.39 -15.18
CA SER A 63 28.16 6.46 -14.85
C SER A 63 27.31 6.19 -16.10
N PRO A 64 26.24 5.39 -16.00
CA PRO A 64 25.39 5.09 -17.15
C PRO A 64 24.86 6.39 -17.77
N LEU A 65 24.79 6.44 -19.11
CA LEU A 65 24.28 7.61 -19.82
C LEU A 65 22.85 7.95 -19.38
N PRO A 66 22.48 9.24 -19.28
CA PRO A 66 21.13 9.64 -18.94
C PRO A 66 20.13 9.14 -19.99
N PRO A 67 18.92 8.70 -19.57
CA PRO A 67 17.84 8.42 -20.50
C PRO A 67 17.56 9.63 -21.40
N SER A 68 17.27 9.39 -22.68
CA SER A 68 16.98 10.45 -23.66
C SER A 68 15.72 11.26 -23.35
N SER A 69 14.91 10.80 -22.39
CA SER A 69 13.68 11.43 -21.92
C SER A 69 13.89 12.44 -20.79
N ILE A 70 15.14 12.81 -20.48
CA ILE A 70 15.47 13.89 -19.53
C ILE A 70 15.69 15.21 -20.30
N PRO A 71 15.06 16.33 -19.91
CA PRO A 71 14.03 16.44 -18.88
C PRO A 71 12.72 15.75 -19.31
N LEU A 72 11.98 15.21 -18.34
CA LEU A 72 10.65 14.70 -18.60
C LEU A 72 9.75 15.84 -19.09
N SER A 73 8.94 15.56 -20.11
CA SER A 73 7.95 16.49 -20.64
C SER A 73 6.54 15.92 -20.48
N TRP A 74 5.58 16.77 -20.12
CA TRP A 74 4.17 16.37 -20.10
C TRP A 74 3.67 16.10 -21.53
N PRO A 75 2.88 15.03 -21.78
CA PRO A 75 2.40 14.73 -23.12
C PRO A 75 1.56 15.87 -23.72
N PRO A 76 1.77 16.26 -25.00
CA PRO A 76 1.09 17.40 -25.61
C PRO A 76 -0.45 17.30 -25.63
N ASN A 77 -0.99 16.09 -25.65
CA ASN A 77 -2.44 15.83 -25.65
C ASN A 77 -3.00 15.61 -24.22
N ALA A 78 -2.19 15.82 -23.19
CA ALA A 78 -2.51 15.54 -21.79
C ALA A 78 -2.99 14.10 -21.51
N LYS A 79 -2.63 13.14 -22.36
CA LYS A 79 -2.90 11.71 -22.17
C LYS A 79 -1.59 10.97 -21.96
N LEU A 80 -1.45 10.34 -20.80
CA LEU A 80 -0.33 9.44 -20.55
C LEU A 80 -0.45 8.20 -21.45
N THR A 81 0.70 7.67 -21.85
CA THR A 81 0.83 6.39 -22.56
C THR A 81 1.68 5.43 -21.72
N LEU A 82 1.61 4.14 -22.03
CA LEU A 82 2.49 3.16 -21.39
C LEU A 82 3.97 3.49 -21.65
N ASP A 83 4.32 3.88 -22.89
CA ASP A 83 5.70 4.27 -23.23
C ASP A 83 6.19 5.46 -22.40
N TRP A 84 5.33 6.47 -22.20
CA TRP A 84 5.67 7.60 -21.32
C TRP A 84 5.91 7.13 -19.89
N LEU A 85 5.10 6.21 -19.39
CA LEU A 85 5.22 5.70 -18.01
C LEU A 85 6.44 4.80 -17.82
N LEU A 86 6.79 3.99 -18.82
CA LEU A 86 8.02 3.19 -18.81
C LEU A 86 9.26 4.10 -18.86
N ALA A 87 9.22 5.17 -19.65
CA ALA A 87 10.28 6.19 -19.66
C ALA A 87 10.36 6.89 -18.30
N PHE A 88 9.21 7.25 -17.69
CA PHE A 88 9.13 7.86 -16.37
C PHE A 88 9.77 7.00 -15.29
N MET A 89 9.45 5.70 -15.25
CA MET A 89 10.08 4.72 -14.36
C MET A 89 11.59 4.62 -14.57
N SER A 90 12.03 4.55 -15.84
CA SER A 90 13.46 4.48 -16.17
C SER A 90 14.22 5.74 -15.76
N VAL A 91 13.59 6.91 -15.91
CA VAL A 91 14.18 8.19 -15.52
C VAL A 91 14.34 8.28 -14.01
N PHE A 92 13.33 7.88 -13.24
CA PHE A 92 13.39 7.89 -11.77
C PHE A 92 14.42 6.89 -11.20
N ASP A 93 14.51 5.68 -11.76
CA ASP A 93 15.56 4.71 -11.38
C ASP A 93 16.95 5.26 -11.68
N TRP A 94 17.13 5.88 -12.86
CA TRP A 94 18.42 6.46 -13.21
C TRP A 94 18.77 7.67 -12.33
N SER A 95 17.86 8.63 -12.15
CA SER A 95 18.14 9.86 -11.40
C SER A 95 18.41 9.60 -9.93
N SER A 96 17.65 8.67 -9.31
CA SER A 96 17.85 8.27 -7.90
C SER A 96 19.23 7.68 -7.62
N ARG A 97 19.93 7.19 -8.66
CA ARG A 97 21.27 6.59 -8.57
C ARG A 97 22.41 7.53 -8.96
N ASN A 98 22.12 8.55 -9.78
CA ASN A 98 23.15 9.31 -10.49
C ASN A 98 23.13 10.81 -10.21
N LEU A 99 22.07 11.34 -9.61
CA LEU A 99 21.93 12.77 -9.34
C LEU A 99 21.76 13.05 -7.85
N PRO A 100 22.32 14.16 -7.35
CA PRO A 100 21.97 14.64 -6.03
C PRO A 100 20.50 15.10 -6.00
N PRO A 101 19.83 15.09 -4.83
CA PRO A 101 18.43 15.47 -4.70
C PRO A 101 18.13 16.87 -5.29
N SER A 102 19.02 17.84 -5.09
CA SER A 102 18.88 19.23 -5.57
C SER A 102 18.74 19.36 -7.08
N ASP A 103 19.17 18.34 -7.84
CA ASP A 103 19.15 18.35 -9.29
C ASP A 103 17.86 17.72 -9.85
N PHE A 104 16.98 17.21 -8.99
CA PHE A 104 15.71 16.60 -9.39
C PHE A 104 14.82 17.50 -10.27
N PRO A 105 14.78 18.84 -10.14
CA PRO A 105 14.00 19.70 -11.03
C PRO A 105 14.49 19.70 -12.48
N SER A 106 15.76 19.31 -12.73
CA SER A 106 16.28 19.09 -14.08
C SER A 106 15.75 17.79 -14.71
N VAL A 107 15.29 16.86 -13.88
CA VAL A 107 14.70 15.58 -14.29
C VAL A 107 13.20 15.72 -14.46
N LEU A 108 12.53 16.26 -13.44
CA LEU A 108 11.09 16.49 -13.41
C LEU A 108 10.82 17.98 -13.20
N PRO A 109 10.60 18.75 -14.27
CA PRO A 109 10.23 20.15 -14.15
C PRO A 109 8.91 20.32 -13.37
N VAL A 110 8.81 21.40 -12.57
CA VAL A 110 7.62 21.71 -11.74
C VAL A 110 6.33 21.74 -12.56
N SER A 111 6.38 22.16 -13.84
CA SER A 111 5.22 22.16 -14.73
C SER A 111 4.68 20.75 -15.04
N VAL A 112 5.57 19.76 -15.15
CA VAL A 112 5.20 18.35 -15.37
C VAL A 112 4.65 17.74 -14.09
N PHE A 113 5.29 18.04 -12.94
CA PHE A 113 4.77 17.70 -11.63
C PHE A 113 3.35 18.25 -11.42
N ASP A 114 3.14 19.55 -11.66
CA ASP A 114 1.84 20.20 -11.48
C ASP A 114 0.76 19.56 -12.37
N ALA A 115 1.10 19.24 -13.62
CA ALA A 115 0.18 18.60 -14.55
C ALA A 115 -0.21 17.18 -14.11
N LEU A 116 0.77 16.39 -13.63
CA LEU A 116 0.55 15.03 -13.13
C LEU A 116 -0.34 15.04 -11.88
N VAL A 117 0.06 15.80 -10.86
CA VAL A 117 -0.66 15.87 -9.59
C VAL A 117 -2.07 16.42 -9.80
N LEU A 118 -2.25 17.48 -10.59
CA LEU A 118 -3.58 18.01 -10.90
C LEU A 118 -4.47 16.97 -11.61
N SER A 119 -3.91 16.19 -12.53
CA SER A 119 -4.65 15.15 -13.25
C SER A 119 -5.08 14.03 -12.31
N ALA A 120 -4.19 13.57 -11.43
CA ALA A 120 -4.49 12.53 -10.46
C ALA A 120 -5.46 13.02 -9.38
N SER A 121 -5.25 14.22 -8.82
CA SER A 121 -6.15 14.81 -7.82
C SER A 121 -7.59 14.91 -8.33
N LYS A 122 -7.80 15.29 -9.60
CA LYS A 122 -9.14 15.36 -10.22
C LYS A 122 -9.87 14.00 -10.25
N ILE A 123 -9.12 12.91 -10.31
CA ILE A 123 -9.67 11.54 -10.29
C ILE A 123 -9.97 11.18 -8.85
N LEU A 124 -8.97 11.25 -7.97
CA LEU A 124 -9.06 10.81 -6.57
C LEU A 124 -10.18 11.54 -5.80
N HIS A 125 -10.32 12.87 -5.97
CA HIS A 125 -11.37 13.65 -5.30
C HIS A 125 -12.80 13.28 -5.70
N LYS A 126 -12.98 12.57 -6.82
CA LYS A 126 -14.30 12.09 -7.27
C LYS A 126 -14.61 10.67 -6.79
N GLU A 127 -13.61 9.93 -6.31
CA GLU A 127 -13.81 8.57 -5.83
C GLU A 127 -14.51 8.57 -4.47
N PRO A 128 -15.37 7.58 -4.17
CA PRO A 128 -16.00 7.45 -2.85
C PRO A 128 -14.97 7.11 -1.76
N ASN A 129 -15.32 7.25 -0.48
CA ASN A 129 -14.43 6.87 0.63
C ASN A 129 -14.08 5.38 0.60
N CYS A 130 -15.04 4.55 0.18
CA CYS A 130 -14.85 3.12 -0.02
C CYS A 130 -15.07 2.81 -1.50
N VAL A 131 -14.00 2.54 -2.24
CA VAL A 131 -14.07 2.22 -3.67
C VAL A 131 -14.50 0.77 -3.86
N ARG A 132 -15.36 0.51 -4.84
CA ARG A 132 -15.77 -0.86 -5.20
C ARG A 132 -15.03 -1.33 -6.44
N ILE A 133 -14.50 -2.54 -6.35
CA ILE A 133 -13.70 -3.19 -7.40
C ILE A 133 -14.44 -4.46 -7.79
N ASP A 134 -15.47 -4.29 -8.63
CA ASP A 134 -16.34 -5.36 -9.11
C ASP A 134 -15.89 -5.76 -10.53
N HIS A 135 -14.85 -6.58 -10.61
CA HIS A 135 -14.24 -7.02 -11.87
C HIS A 135 -13.83 -8.49 -11.82
N ASP A 136 -13.99 -9.20 -12.95
CA ASP A 136 -13.53 -10.59 -13.13
C ASP A 136 -12.02 -10.68 -13.43
N SER A 137 -11.23 -9.72 -12.95
CA SER A 137 -9.79 -9.62 -13.20
C SER A 137 -9.00 -9.93 -11.94
N SER A 138 -7.77 -10.42 -12.10
CA SER A 138 -6.85 -10.55 -10.96
C SER A 138 -6.63 -9.20 -10.28
N VAL A 139 -6.56 -9.20 -8.94
CA VAL A 139 -6.29 -8.01 -8.14
C VAL A 139 -5.03 -8.23 -7.33
N VAL A 140 -4.04 -7.38 -7.53
CA VAL A 140 -2.81 -7.31 -6.75
C VAL A 140 -3.02 -6.29 -5.63
N VAL A 141 -2.92 -6.74 -4.39
CA VAL A 141 -2.95 -5.87 -3.21
C VAL A 141 -1.51 -5.66 -2.73
N VAL A 142 -1.14 -4.41 -2.49
CA VAL A 142 0.19 -3.98 -2.08
C VAL A 142 0.02 -3.17 -0.79
N GLY A 143 0.80 -3.48 0.24
CA GLY A 143 0.84 -2.74 1.49
C GLY A 143 1.79 -1.55 1.42
N ASP A 144 2.37 -1.20 2.57
CA ASP A 144 3.23 -0.05 2.75
C ASP A 144 4.49 -0.15 1.87
N VAL A 145 4.94 0.99 1.35
CA VAL A 145 6.11 1.08 0.45
C VAL A 145 7.16 2.06 0.98
N HIS A 146 6.74 3.08 1.75
CA HIS A 146 7.63 3.97 2.50
C HIS A 146 8.83 4.50 1.70
N GLY A 147 8.56 5.10 0.54
CA GLY A 147 9.60 5.73 -0.27
C GLY A 147 10.69 4.79 -0.80
N GLN A 148 10.50 3.47 -0.76
CA GLN A 148 11.43 2.49 -1.33
C GLN A 148 11.20 2.29 -2.84
N LEU A 149 11.51 3.32 -3.62
CA LEU A 149 11.27 3.36 -5.07
C LEU A 149 11.77 2.11 -5.81
N HIS A 150 13.00 1.65 -5.52
CA HIS A 150 13.61 0.54 -6.26
C HIS A 150 12.89 -0.79 -6.01
N ASP A 151 12.39 -0.98 -4.80
CA ASP A 151 11.59 -2.14 -4.42
C ASP A 151 10.20 -2.09 -5.07
N LEU A 152 9.58 -0.90 -5.16
CA LEU A 152 8.34 -0.72 -5.92
C LEU A 152 8.54 -1.03 -7.41
N LEU A 153 9.64 -0.56 -8.01
CA LEU A 153 9.96 -0.86 -9.41
C LEU A 153 10.16 -2.36 -9.65
N PHE A 154 10.78 -3.06 -8.68
CA PHE A 154 10.89 -4.51 -8.70
C PHE A 154 9.52 -5.18 -8.59
N LEU A 155 8.73 -4.84 -7.56
CA LEU A 155 7.39 -5.39 -7.31
C LEU A 155 6.49 -5.26 -8.54
N LEU A 156 6.45 -4.09 -9.17
CA LEU A 156 5.64 -3.85 -10.36
C LEU A 156 6.06 -4.73 -11.55
N ARG A 157 7.35 -5.07 -11.67
CA ARG A 157 7.87 -5.99 -12.70
C ARG A 157 7.55 -7.44 -12.35
N ASP A 158 7.71 -7.80 -11.09
CA ASP A 158 7.50 -9.16 -10.57
C ASP A 158 6.02 -9.58 -10.62
N ALA A 159 5.13 -8.76 -10.05
CA ALA A 159 3.67 -8.97 -10.13
C ALA A 159 3.13 -8.82 -11.57
N GLY A 160 3.89 -8.15 -12.43
CA GLY A 160 3.52 -7.69 -13.75
C GLY A 160 2.68 -6.41 -13.69
N PHE A 161 2.94 -5.48 -14.61
CA PHE A 161 2.31 -4.16 -14.58
C PHE A 161 0.77 -4.17 -14.61
N PRO A 162 0.12 -3.10 -14.11
CA PRO A 162 -1.31 -2.88 -14.32
C PRO A 162 -1.70 -3.06 -15.78
N SER A 163 -2.81 -3.76 -16.01
CA SER A 163 -3.28 -4.08 -17.35
C SER A 163 -4.79 -4.26 -17.37
N GLN A 164 -5.37 -4.62 -18.51
CA GLN A 164 -6.81 -4.84 -18.57
C GLN A 164 -7.29 -5.99 -17.67
N ASN A 165 -6.43 -6.98 -17.41
CA ASN A 165 -6.74 -8.19 -16.65
C ASN A 165 -6.05 -8.21 -15.26
N ARG A 166 -5.39 -7.11 -14.88
CA ARG A 166 -4.66 -6.99 -13.62
C ARG A 166 -4.88 -5.63 -13.01
N ILE A 167 -5.60 -5.62 -11.89
CA ILE A 167 -5.90 -4.46 -11.08
C ILE A 167 -4.88 -4.39 -9.95
N PHE A 168 -4.52 -3.19 -9.53
CA PHE A 168 -3.71 -2.94 -8.33
C PHE A 168 -4.50 -2.13 -7.31
N VAL A 169 -4.39 -2.53 -6.05
CA VAL A 169 -4.84 -1.77 -4.88
C VAL A 169 -3.62 -1.55 -3.99
N PHE A 170 -3.18 -0.30 -3.90
CA PHE A 170 -2.12 0.11 -2.99
C PHE A 170 -2.75 0.62 -1.71
N ASN A 171 -2.33 0.07 -0.57
CA ASN A 171 -3.01 0.22 0.72
C ASN A 171 -2.35 1.29 1.62
N GLY A 172 -1.99 2.44 1.05
CA GLY A 172 -1.42 3.57 1.79
C GLY A 172 0.09 3.49 2.04
N ASP A 173 0.61 4.52 2.69
CA ASP A 173 1.99 4.65 3.17
C ASP A 173 3.04 4.53 2.06
N TYR A 174 2.93 5.46 1.13
CA TYR A 174 3.78 5.61 -0.05
C TYR A 174 5.05 6.40 0.25
N VAL A 175 4.95 7.32 1.20
CA VAL A 175 5.95 8.34 1.53
C VAL A 175 6.55 8.09 2.92
N ASP A 176 7.46 8.98 3.31
CA ASP A 176 8.23 8.94 4.56
C ASP A 176 9.12 7.70 4.71
N ARG A 177 10.01 7.76 5.72
CA ARG A 177 10.98 6.72 6.12
C ARG A 177 12.05 6.41 5.06
N GLY A 178 11.67 6.13 3.82
CA GLY A 178 12.58 6.02 2.68
C GLY A 178 12.93 7.37 2.05
N ALA A 179 13.93 7.36 1.17
CA ALA A 179 14.50 8.59 0.59
C ALA A 179 13.88 9.04 -0.74
N TRP A 180 12.93 8.26 -1.26
CA TRP A 180 12.30 8.46 -2.56
C TRP A 180 10.77 8.41 -2.47
N GLY A 181 10.21 8.99 -1.41
CA GLY A 181 8.76 9.11 -1.22
C GLY A 181 8.10 9.88 -2.36
N LEU A 182 8.75 10.95 -2.86
CA LEU A 182 8.20 11.76 -3.94
C LEU A 182 8.15 11.00 -5.26
N GLU A 183 9.22 10.31 -5.63
CA GLU A 183 9.25 9.47 -6.84
C GLU A 183 8.24 8.33 -6.74
N THR A 184 8.15 7.69 -5.58
CA THR A 184 7.21 6.59 -5.30
C THR A 184 5.78 7.07 -5.48
N PHE A 185 5.39 8.15 -4.80
CA PHE A 185 4.04 8.70 -4.91
C PHE A 185 3.71 9.15 -6.34
N LEU A 186 4.63 9.86 -7.01
CA LEU A 186 4.40 10.34 -8.38
C LEU A 186 4.29 9.19 -9.39
N LEU A 187 5.05 8.11 -9.22
CA LEU A 187 4.93 6.91 -10.05
C LEU A 187 3.53 6.27 -9.89
N LEU A 188 3.04 6.16 -8.66
CA LEU A 188 1.69 5.64 -8.38
C LEU A 188 0.60 6.55 -8.96
N LEU A 189 0.75 7.87 -8.85
CA LEU A 189 -0.17 8.83 -9.48
C LEU A 189 -0.15 8.72 -11.01
N ALA A 190 1.01 8.47 -11.63
CA ALA A 190 1.10 8.30 -13.07
C ALA A 190 0.39 7.02 -13.55
N TRP A 191 0.53 5.92 -12.80
CA TRP A 191 -0.26 4.70 -13.01
C TRP A 191 -1.77 4.96 -12.82
N LYS A 192 -2.17 5.72 -11.79
CA LYS A 192 -3.56 6.12 -11.56
C LYS A 192 -4.14 6.95 -12.71
N VAL A 193 -3.37 7.90 -13.25
CA VAL A 193 -3.81 8.73 -14.38
C VAL A 193 -3.89 7.91 -15.67
N LEU A 194 -2.94 6.99 -15.91
CA LEU A 194 -2.96 6.12 -17.10
C LEU A 194 -4.12 5.11 -17.05
N MET A 195 -4.37 4.50 -15.89
CA MET A 195 -5.35 3.41 -15.74
C MET A 195 -6.25 3.61 -14.51
N PRO A 196 -7.13 4.62 -14.50
CA PRO A 196 -7.89 5.01 -13.30
C PRO A 196 -8.84 3.95 -12.74
N ASN A 197 -9.29 3.01 -13.58
CA ASN A 197 -10.16 1.89 -13.20
C ASN A 197 -9.40 0.57 -13.02
N ARG A 198 -8.06 0.62 -12.98
CA ARG A 198 -7.19 -0.55 -12.74
C ARG A 198 -6.15 -0.29 -11.66
N VAL A 199 -5.99 0.94 -11.21
CA VAL A 199 -5.06 1.31 -10.13
C VAL A 199 -5.86 2.11 -9.11
N TYR A 200 -5.90 1.60 -7.89
CA TYR A 200 -6.57 2.20 -6.76
C TYR A 200 -5.52 2.52 -5.70
N LEU A 201 -5.53 3.76 -5.21
CA LEU A 201 -4.59 4.25 -4.21
C LEU A 201 -5.42 4.60 -2.98
N LEU A 202 -5.28 3.82 -1.91
CA LEU A 202 -5.92 4.11 -0.64
C LEU A 202 -5.04 5.04 0.19
N ARG A 203 -5.61 5.69 1.19
CA ARG A 203 -4.86 6.57 2.08
C ARG A 203 -4.24 5.75 3.19
N GLY A 204 -2.96 5.97 3.48
CA GLY A 204 -2.30 5.55 4.71
C GLY A 204 -2.19 6.69 5.71
N ASN A 205 -1.70 6.41 6.91
CA ASN A 205 -1.54 7.45 7.92
C ASN A 205 -0.41 8.43 7.55
N HIS A 206 0.60 7.97 6.80
CA HIS A 206 1.71 8.81 6.34
C HIS A 206 1.31 9.82 5.26
N GLU A 207 0.18 9.63 4.57
CA GLU A 207 -0.41 10.66 3.71
C GLU A 207 -1.18 11.73 4.52
N SER A 208 -0.51 12.30 5.54
CA SER A 208 -0.98 13.36 6.45
C SER A 208 0.08 14.46 6.61
N LYS A 209 -0.30 15.65 7.08
CA LYS A 209 0.68 16.74 7.27
C LYS A 209 1.59 16.43 8.44
N TYR A 210 1.03 15.91 9.52
CA TYR A 210 1.81 15.56 10.71
C TYR A 210 2.91 14.56 10.35
N CYS A 211 2.56 13.39 9.80
CA CYS A 211 3.55 12.36 9.51
C CYS A 211 4.62 12.88 8.55
N THR A 212 4.22 13.52 7.46
CA THR A 212 5.19 14.01 6.46
C THR A 212 6.10 15.12 6.96
N SER A 213 5.71 15.87 7.99
CA SER A 213 6.58 16.86 8.65
C SER A 213 7.61 16.24 9.59
N VAL A 214 7.32 15.04 10.13
CA VAL A 214 8.16 14.35 11.12
C VAL A 214 9.07 13.30 10.47
N TYR A 215 8.52 12.49 9.56
CA TYR A 215 9.16 11.26 9.08
C TYR A 215 9.84 11.39 7.71
N GLY A 216 10.02 12.64 7.25
CA GLY A 216 11.03 13.00 6.25
C GLY A 216 10.51 13.48 4.90
N PHE A 217 9.25 13.23 4.52
CA PHE A 217 8.76 13.60 3.18
C PHE A 217 8.76 15.10 2.92
N GLU A 218 8.40 15.94 3.90
CA GLU A 218 8.48 17.40 3.75
C GLU A 218 9.92 17.82 3.41
N GLN A 219 10.89 17.34 4.19
CA GLN A 219 12.30 17.67 4.00
C GLN A 219 12.88 17.08 2.71
N GLU A 220 12.44 15.89 2.30
CA GLU A 220 12.76 15.31 0.99
C GLU A 220 12.34 16.27 -0.13
N VAL A 221 11.09 16.76 -0.09
CA VAL A 221 10.55 17.66 -1.11
C VAL A 221 11.29 19.00 -1.12
N MET A 222 11.62 19.55 0.06
CA MET A 222 12.40 20.79 0.16
C MET A 222 13.81 20.62 -0.41
N ALA A 223 14.48 19.51 -0.09
CA ALA A 223 15.82 19.20 -0.60
C ALA A 223 15.83 19.05 -2.13
N LYS A 224 14.78 18.45 -2.70
CA LYS A 224 14.67 18.22 -4.15
C LYS A 224 14.34 19.50 -4.92
N TYR A 225 13.39 20.30 -4.46
CA TYR A 225 12.87 21.44 -5.24
C TYR A 225 13.36 22.82 -4.77
N GLY A 226 14.13 22.89 -3.68
CA GLY A 226 14.68 24.13 -3.13
C GLY A 226 13.59 25.19 -2.92
N GLY A 227 13.73 26.36 -3.55
CA GLY A 227 12.77 27.46 -3.45
C GLY A 227 11.34 27.11 -3.87
N GLN A 228 11.14 26.07 -4.70
CA GLN A 228 9.83 25.60 -5.13
C GLN A 228 9.26 24.46 -4.25
N GLY A 229 10.03 23.97 -3.27
CA GLY A 229 9.65 22.84 -2.40
C GLY A 229 8.32 23.05 -1.69
N LYS A 230 8.08 24.24 -1.12
CA LYS A 230 6.81 24.58 -0.45
C LYS A 230 5.59 24.43 -1.37
N HIS A 231 5.73 24.81 -2.64
CA HIS A 231 4.65 24.65 -3.62
C HIS A 231 4.39 23.18 -3.92
N VAL A 232 5.45 22.41 -4.20
CA VAL A 232 5.39 20.97 -4.49
C VAL A 232 4.77 20.21 -3.32
N TYR A 233 5.26 20.44 -2.10
CA TYR A 233 4.77 19.78 -0.89
C TYR A 233 3.28 20.07 -0.67
N ARG A 234 2.86 21.33 -0.72
CA ARG A 234 1.44 21.71 -0.60
C ARG A 234 0.54 21.04 -1.64
N LYS A 235 1.05 20.83 -2.87
CA LYS A 235 0.32 20.10 -3.92
C LYS A 235 0.18 18.62 -3.61
N CYS A 236 1.21 17.99 -3.03
CA CYS A 236 1.14 16.62 -2.54
C CYS A 236 0.09 16.49 -1.42
N LEU A 237 0.14 17.38 -0.41
CA LEU A 237 -0.84 17.41 0.69
C LEU A 237 -2.29 17.54 0.17
N GLY A 238 -2.53 18.49 -0.75
CA GLY A 238 -3.85 18.63 -1.36
C GLY A 238 -4.27 17.41 -2.20
N CYS A 239 -3.34 16.60 -2.70
CA CYS A 239 -3.65 15.35 -3.37
C CYS A 239 -4.01 14.24 -2.36
N PHE A 240 -3.34 14.21 -1.19
CA PHE A 240 -3.60 13.23 -0.13
C PHE A 240 -5.04 13.31 0.41
N GLU A 241 -5.61 14.51 0.53
CA GLU A 241 -7.01 14.74 0.94
C GLU A 241 -8.02 14.02 0.02
N GLY A 242 -7.63 13.74 -1.22
CA GLY A 242 -8.44 13.08 -2.22
C GLY A 242 -8.40 11.54 -2.14
N LEU A 243 -7.43 10.93 -1.46
CA LEU A 243 -7.24 9.48 -1.45
C LEU A 243 -8.41 8.77 -0.72
N PRO A 244 -9.07 7.77 -1.35
CA PRO A 244 -10.04 6.91 -0.67
C PRO A 244 -9.50 6.26 0.61
N LEU A 245 -10.38 5.96 1.56
CA LEU A 245 -10.00 5.37 2.85
C LEU A 245 -9.97 3.84 2.81
N ALA A 246 -10.78 3.21 1.95
CA ALA A 246 -10.91 1.76 1.89
C ALA A 246 -11.33 1.28 0.49
N SER A 247 -11.28 -0.04 0.29
CA SER A 247 -11.89 -0.70 -0.86
C SER A 247 -12.72 -1.93 -0.46
N ILE A 248 -13.66 -2.30 -1.34
CA ILE A 248 -14.30 -3.61 -1.35
C ILE A 248 -14.00 -4.26 -2.71
N ILE A 249 -13.31 -5.39 -2.69
CA ILE A 249 -12.96 -6.16 -3.89
C ILE A 249 -13.91 -7.34 -4.03
N ALA A 250 -14.55 -7.43 -5.21
CA ALA A 250 -15.48 -8.50 -5.60
C ALA A 250 -16.59 -8.78 -4.57
N GLY A 251 -16.98 -7.80 -3.75
CA GLY A 251 -17.92 -7.99 -2.65
C GLY A 251 -17.47 -9.00 -1.58
N ARG A 252 -16.18 -9.36 -1.52
CA ARG A 252 -15.64 -10.40 -0.65
C ARG A 252 -14.49 -9.93 0.25
N VAL A 253 -13.71 -8.95 -0.19
CA VAL A 253 -12.51 -8.51 0.53
C VAL A 253 -12.59 -7.03 0.86
N TYR A 254 -12.45 -6.67 2.13
CA TYR A 254 -12.27 -5.29 2.57
C TYR A 254 -10.80 -4.97 2.70
N THR A 255 -10.37 -3.83 2.18
CA THR A 255 -9.01 -3.33 2.37
C THR A 255 -9.03 -1.92 2.95
N ALA A 256 -8.18 -1.68 3.93
CA ALA A 256 -7.91 -0.37 4.51
C ALA A 256 -6.52 -0.39 5.12
N HIS A 257 -5.86 0.76 5.22
CA HIS A 257 -4.49 0.82 5.74
C HIS A 257 -4.40 0.41 7.22
N GLY A 258 -5.10 1.16 8.09
CA GLY A 258 -5.36 0.86 9.49
C GLY A 258 -6.23 -0.38 9.64
N GLY A 259 -7.54 -0.20 9.55
CA GLY A 259 -8.46 -1.34 9.55
C GLY A 259 -9.90 -0.98 9.91
N LEU A 260 -10.37 -1.55 11.01
CA LEU A 260 -11.73 -1.36 11.51
C LEU A 260 -11.87 -0.01 12.23
N PHE A 261 -13.12 0.45 12.37
CA PHE A 261 -13.45 1.77 12.85
C PHE A 261 -14.67 1.77 13.76
N ARG A 262 -14.78 2.76 14.65
CA ARG A 262 -15.91 2.87 15.59
C ARG A 262 -17.16 3.45 14.92
N SER A 263 -18.32 3.09 15.44
CA SER A 263 -19.56 3.80 15.12
C SER A 263 -19.55 5.18 15.79
N MET A 264 -20.10 6.16 15.08
CA MET A 264 -20.20 7.53 15.58
C MET A 264 -21.63 7.80 16.06
N PRO A 265 -21.84 8.34 17.28
CA PRO A 265 -23.16 8.69 17.76
C PRO A 265 -23.83 9.66 16.80
N SER A 266 -25.00 9.28 16.25
CA SER A 266 -25.81 10.19 15.45
C SER A 266 -26.27 11.35 16.33
N THR A 267 -25.66 12.54 16.20
CA THR A 267 -26.23 13.72 16.83
C THR A 267 -27.57 14.03 16.13
N PRO A 268 -28.72 14.09 16.84
CA PRO A 268 -29.98 14.40 16.19
C PRO A 268 -29.88 15.80 15.59
N SER A 269 -29.98 15.90 14.27
CA SER A 269 -30.08 17.16 13.53
C SER A 269 -31.46 17.80 13.73
N LYS A 270 -31.81 18.13 14.97
CA LYS A 270 -32.90 19.04 15.33
C LYS A 270 -32.52 19.73 16.63
N ARG A 271 -31.92 20.92 16.55
CA ARG A 271 -31.96 21.86 17.68
C ARG A 271 -33.45 22.18 17.93
N PRO A 272 -34.04 21.86 19.09
CA PRO A 272 -35.28 22.50 19.47
C PRO A 272 -34.96 24.00 19.61
N LYS A 273 -35.68 24.84 18.87
CA LYS A 273 -35.62 26.29 19.11
C LYS A 273 -36.05 26.53 20.56
N GLY A 274 -35.10 26.88 21.42
CA GLY A 274 -35.36 27.41 22.75
C GLY A 274 -34.84 26.54 23.91
N ARG A 275 -33.58 26.76 24.29
CA ARG A 275 -33.13 26.97 25.69
C ARG A 275 -31.63 27.25 25.69
N LYS A 276 -31.27 28.51 25.95
CA LYS A 276 -29.88 28.92 26.22
C LYS A 276 -29.44 28.30 27.54
N GLY A 277 -28.24 27.75 27.56
CA GLY A 277 -27.47 27.49 28.79
C GLY A 277 -27.55 26.06 29.31
N ARG A 278 -26.82 25.13 28.68
CA ARG A 278 -26.15 24.05 29.41
C ARG A 278 -24.94 23.58 28.60
N ARG A 279 -23.74 23.84 29.11
CA ARG A 279 -22.50 23.24 28.61
C ARG A 279 -22.67 21.73 28.80
N ILE A 280 -22.73 20.96 27.71
CA ILE A 280 -22.75 19.51 27.78
C ILE A 280 -21.33 19.10 28.14
N THR A 281 -21.09 18.88 29.43
CA THR A 281 -19.96 18.07 29.87
C THR A 281 -20.35 16.62 29.54
N LEU A 282 -19.81 16.07 28.46
CA LEU A 282 -19.87 14.64 28.23
C LEU A 282 -19.01 13.99 29.32
N ASN A 283 -19.67 13.32 30.28
CA ASN A 283 -18.97 12.41 31.17
C ASN A 283 -18.33 11.33 30.29
N GLN A 284 -17.01 11.25 30.34
CA GLN A 284 -16.16 10.43 29.49
C GLN A 284 -15.95 9.02 30.06
N ASP A 285 -16.90 8.54 30.88
CA ASP A 285 -16.82 7.25 31.54
C ASP A 285 -18.00 6.35 31.08
N SER A 286 -17.66 5.31 30.32
CA SER A 286 -18.51 4.17 29.93
C SER A 286 -19.49 4.37 28.76
N SER A 287 -19.04 4.89 27.62
CA SER A 287 -19.65 4.49 26.33
C SER A 287 -18.92 3.25 25.82
N THR A 288 -19.56 2.09 25.86
CA THR A 288 -19.06 0.88 25.19
C THR A 288 -18.87 1.19 23.71
N LEU A 289 -17.63 1.10 23.22
CA LEU A 289 -17.30 1.26 21.80
C LEU A 289 -17.98 0.14 21.00
N SER A 290 -18.43 0.46 19.79
CA SER A 290 -19.01 -0.50 18.85
C SER A 290 -18.47 -0.27 17.45
N LEU A 291 -18.51 -1.30 16.60
CA LEU A 291 -18.06 -1.20 15.21
C LEU A 291 -18.95 -0.28 14.38
N GLY A 292 -18.31 0.52 13.54
CA GLY A 292 -18.96 1.39 12.58
C GLY A 292 -19.45 0.63 11.35
N SER A 293 -20.39 1.25 10.64
CA SER A 293 -20.96 0.71 9.42
C SER A 293 -20.28 1.20 8.14
N LEU A 294 -20.34 0.42 7.06
CA LEU A 294 -19.90 0.88 5.73
C LEU A 294 -20.69 2.11 5.25
N GLU A 295 -21.93 2.28 5.71
CA GLU A 295 -22.71 3.49 5.46
C GLU A 295 -22.11 4.72 6.17
N GLU A 296 -21.70 4.59 7.43
CA GLU A 296 -20.98 5.65 8.14
C GLU A 296 -19.65 5.98 7.47
N LEU A 297 -18.88 4.96 7.08
CA LEU A 297 -17.63 5.15 6.32
C LEU A 297 -17.86 5.92 5.02
N SER A 298 -18.93 5.63 4.29
CA SER A 298 -19.27 6.33 3.05
C SER A 298 -19.55 7.83 3.26
N LYS A 299 -19.95 8.23 4.47
CA LYS A 299 -20.29 9.62 4.85
C LYS A 299 -19.17 10.34 5.60
N ALA A 300 -18.10 9.63 5.99
CA ALA A 300 -16.98 10.21 6.70
C ALA A 300 -16.34 11.37 5.91
N ARG A 301 -15.89 12.41 6.60
CA ARG A 301 -15.23 13.55 5.95
C ARG A 301 -13.74 13.25 5.82
N ARG A 302 -13.35 12.62 4.71
CA ARG A 302 -11.95 12.23 4.46
C ARG A 302 -11.01 13.37 4.07
N SER A 303 -11.54 14.50 3.61
CA SER A 303 -10.77 15.64 3.11
C SER A 303 -10.03 16.44 4.21
N VAL A 304 -10.00 15.91 5.43
CA VAL A 304 -9.22 16.50 6.52
C VAL A 304 -7.84 15.85 6.44
N LEU A 305 -6.80 16.69 6.31
CA LEU A 305 -5.45 16.22 6.10
C LEU A 305 -4.90 15.47 7.33
N ASP A 306 -5.06 16.04 8.52
CA ASP A 306 -4.75 15.34 9.77
C ASP A 306 -6.07 14.88 10.41
N PRO A 307 -6.35 13.57 10.48
CA PRO A 307 -7.59 13.09 11.09
C PRO A 307 -7.61 13.46 12.58
N PRO A 308 -8.73 13.99 13.09
CA PRO A 308 -8.80 14.39 14.49
C PRO A 308 -8.85 13.16 15.41
N TRP A 309 -8.19 13.25 16.57
CA TRP A 309 -8.26 12.23 17.63
C TRP A 309 -9.49 12.39 18.54
N GLU A 310 -10.16 13.54 18.50
CA GLU A 310 -11.39 13.83 19.25
C GLU A 310 -12.51 14.44 18.39
N GLY A 311 -13.73 14.46 18.93
CA GLY A 311 -14.89 15.05 18.26
C GLY A 311 -15.69 14.07 17.40
N THR A 312 -16.25 14.54 16.29
CA THR A 312 -17.29 13.83 15.52
C THR A 312 -16.84 13.22 14.19
N ASN A 313 -15.58 13.40 13.80
CA ASN A 313 -15.02 12.88 12.54
C ASN A 313 -13.87 11.90 12.80
N LEU A 314 -14.10 10.89 13.65
CA LEU A 314 -13.06 9.94 14.09
C LEU A 314 -12.82 8.79 13.11
N ILE A 315 -13.79 8.46 12.25
CA ILE A 315 -13.70 7.33 11.32
C ILE A 315 -12.44 7.38 10.45
N PRO A 316 -12.07 8.52 9.82
CA PRO A 316 -10.81 8.57 9.07
C PRO A 316 -9.58 8.27 9.94
N GLY A 317 -9.55 8.71 11.20
CA GLY A 317 -8.48 8.36 12.13
C GLY A 317 -8.43 6.86 12.39
N ASP A 318 -9.57 6.26 12.71
CA ASP A 318 -9.63 4.82 12.99
C ASP A 318 -9.25 3.96 11.76
N VAL A 319 -9.72 4.31 10.57
CA VAL A 319 -9.42 3.56 9.33
C VAL A 319 -7.93 3.63 8.99
N LEU A 320 -7.22 4.68 9.41
CA LEU A 320 -5.80 4.88 9.12
C LEU A 320 -4.86 4.41 10.24
N TRP A 321 -5.31 4.36 11.50
CA TRP A 321 -4.43 4.17 12.67
C TRP A 321 -4.82 3.02 13.61
N SER A 322 -5.93 2.34 13.37
CA SER A 322 -6.30 1.22 14.24
C SER A 322 -5.40 0.01 13.97
N ASP A 323 -5.19 -0.81 15.00
CA ASP A 323 -4.43 -2.06 14.95
C ASP A 323 -5.23 -3.26 15.48
N PRO A 324 -4.95 -4.48 14.99
CA PRO A 324 -5.53 -5.68 15.57
C PRO A 324 -4.93 -6.01 16.94
N SER A 325 -5.66 -6.78 17.73
CA SER A 325 -5.21 -7.37 19.00
C SER A 325 -5.80 -8.76 19.17
N MET A 326 -5.09 -9.66 19.86
CA MET A 326 -5.66 -10.94 20.25
C MET A 326 -6.69 -10.85 21.39
N ILE A 327 -6.83 -9.68 22.02
CA ILE A 327 -7.81 -9.43 23.09
C ILE A 327 -9.17 -9.08 22.47
N SER A 328 -10.23 -9.79 22.86
CA SER A 328 -11.58 -9.53 22.38
C SER A 328 -12.09 -8.12 22.74
N GLY A 329 -12.94 -7.58 21.88
CA GLY A 329 -13.59 -6.29 22.03
C GLY A 329 -12.88 -5.17 21.26
N LEU A 330 -13.36 -3.95 21.50
CA LEU A 330 -12.87 -2.73 20.88
C LEU A 330 -12.40 -1.78 21.98
N SER A 331 -11.18 -1.25 21.85
CA SER A 331 -10.60 -0.32 22.83
C SER A 331 -9.82 0.79 22.14
N PRO A 332 -9.59 1.96 22.77
CA PRO A 332 -8.72 2.98 22.21
C PRO A 332 -7.28 2.48 22.05
N ASN A 333 -6.64 2.82 20.93
CA ASN A 333 -5.21 2.56 20.75
C ASN A 333 -4.40 3.65 21.47
N LYS A 334 -3.92 3.32 22.66
CA LYS A 334 -3.15 4.27 23.50
C LYS A 334 -1.72 4.41 23.02
N ASP A 335 -1.14 3.35 22.47
CA ASP A 335 0.25 3.36 22.03
C ASP A 335 0.42 4.33 20.83
N ARG A 336 -0.54 4.32 19.90
CA ARG A 336 -0.59 5.28 18.78
C ARG A 336 -1.06 6.70 19.16
N GLY A 337 -1.77 6.84 20.29
CA GLY A 337 -2.49 8.07 20.65
C GLY A 337 -3.76 8.38 19.81
N ILE A 338 -4.06 7.59 18.78
CA ILE A 338 -5.23 7.70 17.89
C ILE A 338 -5.64 6.31 17.38
N GLY A 339 -6.91 6.14 16.99
CA GLY A 339 -7.42 4.88 16.47
C GLY A 339 -7.86 3.92 17.57
N LEU A 340 -7.92 2.63 17.22
CA LEU A 340 -8.49 1.57 18.04
C LEU A 340 -7.61 0.32 18.04
N LEU A 341 -7.70 -0.47 19.10
CA LEU A 341 -7.34 -1.88 19.12
C LEU A 341 -8.62 -2.71 18.96
N TRP A 342 -8.63 -3.68 18.04
CA TRP A 342 -9.80 -4.55 17.82
C TRP A 342 -9.46 -6.04 17.89
N GLY A 343 -10.33 -6.81 18.55
CA GLY A 343 -10.20 -8.25 18.72
C GLY A 343 -10.69 -9.12 17.56
N PRO A 344 -10.50 -10.46 17.66
CA PRO A 344 -11.04 -11.41 16.70
C PRO A 344 -12.57 -11.39 16.60
N ASP A 345 -13.27 -11.13 17.70
CA ASP A 345 -14.73 -10.98 17.75
C ASP A 345 -15.23 -9.80 16.90
N CYS A 346 -14.50 -8.69 16.90
CA CYS A 346 -14.78 -7.54 16.04
C CYS A 346 -14.56 -7.89 14.56
N THR A 347 -13.52 -8.68 14.27
CA THR A 347 -13.25 -9.17 12.90
C THR A 347 -14.38 -10.08 12.41
N GLU A 348 -14.81 -11.02 13.25
CA GLU A 348 -15.95 -11.90 12.97
C GLU A 348 -17.23 -11.10 12.71
N GLU A 349 -17.57 -10.18 13.62
CA GLU A 349 -18.77 -9.35 13.49
C GLU A 349 -18.77 -8.57 12.17
N PHE A 350 -17.66 -7.91 11.83
CA PHE A 350 -17.56 -7.11 10.61
C PHE A 350 -17.68 -7.97 9.35
N LEU A 351 -16.91 -9.07 9.27
CA LEU A 351 -16.94 -9.97 8.11
C LEU A 351 -18.34 -10.56 7.91
N ARG A 352 -18.98 -11.02 8.99
CA ARG A 352 -20.33 -11.59 8.96
C ARG A 352 -21.38 -10.57 8.51
N ASN A 353 -21.35 -9.37 9.08
CA ASN A 353 -22.36 -8.33 8.81
C ASN A 353 -22.36 -7.89 7.34
N TYR A 354 -21.21 -7.92 6.67
CA TYR A 354 -21.06 -7.52 5.28
C TYR A 354 -20.88 -8.68 4.30
N ASN A 355 -21.00 -9.93 4.77
CA ASN A 355 -20.77 -11.15 3.99
C ASN A 355 -19.40 -11.15 3.27
N LEU A 356 -18.38 -10.65 3.96
CA LEU A 356 -17.00 -10.62 3.51
C LEU A 356 -16.25 -11.86 4.02
N LYS A 357 -15.11 -12.14 3.41
CA LYS A 357 -14.22 -13.27 3.73
C LYS A 357 -12.83 -12.85 4.16
N LEU A 358 -12.38 -11.66 3.77
CA LEU A 358 -11.07 -11.17 4.13
C LEU A 358 -11.12 -9.69 4.53
N ILE A 359 -10.37 -9.36 5.57
CA ILE A 359 -9.84 -8.02 5.78
C ILE A 359 -8.36 -8.08 5.43
N ILE A 360 -7.89 -7.21 4.54
CA ILE A 360 -6.46 -7.02 4.26
C ILE A 360 -6.09 -5.61 4.68
N ARG A 361 -5.18 -5.52 5.66
CA ARG A 361 -4.65 -4.26 6.18
C ARG A 361 -3.13 -4.19 6.08
N SER A 362 -2.52 -3.05 6.42
CA SER A 362 -1.06 -2.84 6.29
C SER A 362 -0.46 -2.20 7.55
N HIS A 363 0.20 -1.03 7.50
CA HIS A 363 0.61 -0.17 8.64
C HIS A 363 1.64 -0.72 9.65
N GLU A 364 1.55 -2.00 10.04
CA GLU A 364 2.44 -2.62 11.02
C GLU A 364 3.59 -3.34 10.32
N GLY A 365 4.76 -2.67 10.29
CA GLY A 365 6.03 -3.21 9.83
C GLY A 365 6.73 -4.11 10.87
N PRO A 366 7.96 -4.58 10.58
CA PRO A 366 8.75 -5.39 11.51
C PRO A 366 9.12 -4.65 12.81
N ASP A 367 9.32 -3.33 12.77
CA ASP A 367 9.61 -2.45 13.91
C ASP A 367 8.43 -2.37 14.88
N ALA A 368 7.22 -2.15 14.37
CA ALA A 368 5.98 -2.20 15.12
C ALA A 368 5.79 -3.59 15.75
N ARG A 369 5.99 -4.64 14.93
CA ARG A 369 5.67 -6.03 15.31
C ARG A 369 6.65 -6.67 16.27
N GLU A 370 7.89 -6.20 16.34
CA GLU A 370 8.84 -6.62 17.37
C GLU A 370 8.34 -6.32 18.80
N LYS A 371 7.50 -5.29 18.96
CA LYS A 371 6.94 -4.86 20.25
C LYS A 371 5.65 -5.61 20.62
N ARG A 372 5.10 -6.40 19.69
CA ARG A 372 3.82 -7.08 19.83
C ARG A 372 4.02 -8.54 20.23
N ALA A 373 3.96 -8.82 21.53
CA ALA A 373 4.04 -10.19 22.05
C ALA A 373 2.80 -11.04 21.69
N ASP A 374 1.67 -10.41 21.34
CA ASP A 374 0.42 -11.09 21.02
C ASP A 374 0.28 -11.47 19.55
N LEU A 375 1.08 -10.90 18.64
CA LEU A 375 0.99 -11.11 17.20
C LEU A 375 2.28 -11.66 16.60
N SER A 376 2.19 -12.25 15.42
CA SER A 376 3.35 -12.78 14.70
C SER A 376 4.18 -11.64 14.09
N GLY A 377 5.49 -11.88 13.93
CA GLY A 377 6.42 -10.95 13.28
C GLY A 377 6.29 -10.93 11.76
N MET A 378 6.79 -9.85 11.14
CA MET A 378 6.61 -9.54 9.71
C MET A 378 7.72 -10.06 8.78
N GLN A 379 8.37 -11.17 9.15
CA GLN A 379 9.56 -11.67 8.46
C GLN A 379 9.32 -12.00 6.97
N ASP A 380 8.13 -12.49 6.62
CA ASP A 380 7.76 -12.79 5.23
C ASP A 380 6.97 -11.67 4.54
N GLY A 381 6.83 -10.50 5.18
CA GLY A 381 6.08 -9.35 4.68
C GLY A 381 4.56 -9.45 4.86
N TYR A 382 4.06 -10.48 5.55
CA TYR A 382 2.65 -10.61 5.89
C TYR A 382 2.42 -11.49 7.12
N THR A 383 1.24 -11.37 7.74
CA THR A 383 0.73 -12.26 8.78
C THR A 383 -0.77 -12.51 8.61
N ILE A 384 -1.25 -13.62 9.16
CA ILE A 384 -2.68 -13.87 9.37
C ILE A 384 -2.95 -13.65 10.85
N ASP A 385 -3.52 -12.50 11.20
CA ASP A 385 -3.63 -12.09 12.61
C ASP A 385 -4.87 -12.69 13.28
N HIS A 386 -6.00 -12.75 12.56
CA HIS A 386 -7.22 -13.40 13.06
C HIS A 386 -7.72 -14.43 12.05
N GLU A 387 -8.04 -15.62 12.53
CA GLU A 387 -8.84 -16.62 11.82
C GLU A 387 -10.15 -16.83 12.57
N VAL A 388 -11.26 -16.49 11.92
CA VAL A 388 -12.61 -16.50 12.49
C VAL A 388 -13.55 -17.30 11.59
N GLU A 389 -14.79 -17.56 12.05
CA GLU A 389 -15.75 -18.38 11.31
C GLU A 389 -16.06 -17.79 9.92
N SER A 390 -16.22 -16.47 9.85
CA SER A 390 -16.57 -15.75 8.63
C SER A 390 -15.39 -15.57 7.67
N GLY A 391 -14.14 -15.66 8.14
CA GLY A 391 -12.97 -15.42 7.30
C GLY A 391 -11.67 -15.10 8.05
N LYS A 392 -10.83 -14.25 7.46
CA LYS A 392 -9.49 -13.92 8.02
C LYS A 392 -9.20 -12.41 8.02
N LEU A 393 -8.36 -12.01 8.97
CA LEU A 393 -7.63 -10.74 8.94
C LEU A 393 -6.18 -11.01 8.55
N ILE A 394 -5.69 -10.27 7.56
CA ILE A 394 -4.32 -10.33 7.06
C ILE A 394 -3.69 -8.95 7.20
N THR A 395 -2.47 -8.91 7.74
CA THR A 395 -1.59 -7.73 7.67
C THR A 395 -0.56 -7.96 6.57
N LEU A 396 -0.41 -6.99 5.68
CA LEU A 396 0.44 -7.05 4.48
C LEU A 396 1.36 -5.82 4.44
N PHE A 397 2.66 -6.04 4.25
CA PHE A 397 3.68 -5.00 4.22
C PHE A 397 4.62 -5.21 3.03
N SER A 398 4.81 -4.19 2.21
CA SER A 398 5.51 -4.29 0.92
C SER A 398 6.86 -3.58 0.90
N ALA A 399 7.37 -3.14 2.05
CA ALA A 399 8.70 -2.56 2.20
C ALA A 399 9.68 -3.61 2.78
N PRO A 400 10.48 -4.29 1.94
CA PRO A 400 11.49 -5.23 2.41
C PRO A 400 12.63 -4.50 3.13
N ASP A 401 13.25 -5.20 4.08
CA ASP A 401 14.39 -4.75 4.86
C ASP A 401 14.17 -3.33 5.41
N TYR A 402 13.02 -3.16 6.06
CA TYR A 402 12.52 -1.90 6.60
C TYR A 402 12.95 -1.74 8.07
N PRO A 403 13.22 -0.50 8.55
CA PRO A 403 13.24 0.75 7.78
C PRO A 403 14.49 0.89 6.91
N GLN A 404 14.40 1.75 5.88
CA GLN A 404 15.56 2.04 5.02
C GLN A 404 16.75 2.54 5.83
N PHE A 405 16.51 3.42 6.80
CA PHE A 405 17.51 3.95 7.71
C PHE A 405 17.21 3.48 9.13
N GLN A 406 18.24 3.02 9.83
CA GLN A 406 18.14 2.55 11.22
C GLN A 406 19.44 2.88 11.95
N ALA A 407 19.32 3.16 13.25
CA ALA A 407 20.46 3.49 14.11
C ALA A 407 21.29 2.26 14.49
N THR A 408 20.68 1.07 14.50
CA THR A 408 21.32 -0.19 14.89
C THR A 408 22.05 -0.85 13.73
N GLU A 409 23.09 -1.62 14.04
CA GLU A 409 23.77 -2.46 13.03
C GLU A 409 22.91 -3.68 12.63
N GLU A 410 22.10 -4.19 13.55
CA GLU A 410 21.19 -5.32 13.31
C GLU A 410 19.95 -4.85 12.55
N ARG A 411 19.78 -5.36 11.32
CA ARG A 411 18.61 -5.08 10.47
C ARG A 411 17.51 -6.11 10.72
N TYR A 412 16.26 -5.67 10.57
CA TYR A 412 15.11 -6.58 10.61
C TYR A 412 15.16 -7.63 9.50
N ASN A 413 15.75 -7.29 8.33
CA ASN A 413 15.89 -8.18 7.17
C ASN A 413 14.56 -8.86 6.74
N ASN A 414 13.44 -8.20 7.01
CA ASN A 414 12.13 -8.70 6.61
C ASN A 414 12.02 -8.72 5.07
N LYS A 415 11.21 -9.62 4.54
CA LYS A 415 10.74 -9.52 3.16
C LYS A 415 9.61 -8.49 3.08
N GLY A 416 9.42 -7.95 1.88
CA GLY A 416 8.16 -7.33 1.50
C GLY A 416 7.27 -8.40 0.87
N ALA A 417 5.97 -8.20 0.84
CA ALA A 417 5.05 -9.08 0.12
C ALA A 417 3.97 -8.31 -0.61
N TYR A 418 3.38 -8.94 -1.63
CA TYR A 418 2.10 -8.54 -2.22
C TYR A 418 1.17 -9.75 -2.29
N ILE A 419 -0.14 -9.49 -2.35
CA ILE A 419 -1.17 -10.53 -2.45
C ILE A 419 -1.80 -10.49 -3.83
N VAL A 420 -1.99 -11.65 -4.44
CA VAL A 420 -2.77 -11.80 -5.66
C VAL A 420 -4.09 -12.50 -5.33
N LEU A 421 -5.20 -11.80 -5.56
CA LEU A 421 -6.56 -12.31 -5.48
C LEU A 421 -7.05 -12.66 -6.89
N GLN A 422 -7.68 -13.83 -7.03
CA GLN A 422 -8.12 -14.36 -8.32
C GLN A 422 -9.62 -14.65 -8.33
N PRO A 423 -10.30 -14.46 -9.47
CA PRO A 423 -11.68 -14.94 -9.65
C PRO A 423 -11.76 -16.47 -9.59
N PRO A 424 -12.95 -17.03 -9.30
CA PRO A 424 -14.20 -16.31 -9.05
C PRO A 424 -14.40 -15.85 -7.61
N ASP A 425 -13.64 -16.42 -6.65
CA ASP A 425 -13.99 -16.31 -5.23
C ASP A 425 -13.24 -15.20 -4.49
N PHE A 426 -12.04 -14.82 -4.94
CA PHE A 426 -11.20 -13.75 -4.37
C PHE A 426 -10.85 -13.88 -2.87
N ASP A 427 -11.23 -14.99 -2.21
CA ASP A 427 -11.07 -15.23 -0.77
C ASP A 427 -9.93 -16.20 -0.43
N THR A 428 -9.21 -16.68 -1.45
CA THR A 428 -8.00 -17.49 -1.31
C THR A 428 -6.78 -16.68 -1.78
N PRO A 429 -6.15 -15.90 -0.88
CA PRO A 429 -5.04 -15.01 -1.25
C PRO A 429 -3.79 -15.81 -1.58
N VAL A 430 -3.12 -15.46 -2.68
CA VAL A 430 -1.79 -15.98 -3.03
C VAL A 430 -0.74 -14.95 -2.63
N PHE A 431 0.11 -15.30 -1.66
CA PHE A 431 1.16 -14.43 -1.17
C PHE A 431 2.42 -14.55 -2.02
N HIS A 432 3.05 -13.42 -2.31
CA HIS A 432 4.31 -13.34 -3.02
C HIS A 432 5.27 -12.45 -2.22
N SER A 433 6.21 -13.08 -1.52
CA SER A 433 7.25 -12.38 -0.78
C SER A 433 8.48 -12.13 -1.65
N PHE A 434 9.15 -10.99 -1.43
CA PHE A 434 10.35 -10.58 -2.16
C PHE A 434 11.34 -9.86 -1.24
N GLU A 435 12.61 -9.94 -1.61
CA GLU A 435 13.72 -9.32 -0.89
C GLU A 435 13.99 -7.90 -1.39
N ALA A 436 14.71 -7.12 -0.59
CA ALA A 436 15.10 -5.77 -0.95
C ALA A 436 16.07 -5.77 -2.14
N VAL A 437 15.89 -4.81 -3.04
CA VAL A 437 16.80 -4.56 -4.16
C VAL A 437 18.13 -4.03 -3.63
N THR A 438 19.19 -4.78 -3.86
CA THR A 438 20.56 -4.43 -3.44
C THR A 438 21.52 -4.25 -4.63
N PRO A 439 22.53 -3.37 -4.51
CA PRO A 439 22.70 -2.38 -3.45
C PRO A 439 21.68 -1.23 -3.60
N ARG A 440 21.18 -0.73 -2.46
CA ARG A 440 20.38 0.51 -2.42
C ARG A 440 21.26 1.69 -2.86
N PRO A 441 20.75 2.68 -3.59
CA PRO A 441 21.53 3.87 -3.89
C PRO A 441 21.93 4.60 -2.61
N LYS A 442 23.13 5.18 -2.60
CA LYS A 442 23.63 5.93 -1.44
C LYS A 442 22.88 7.24 -1.32
N VAL A 443 22.30 7.50 -0.15
CA VAL A 443 21.53 8.71 0.13
C VAL A 443 21.46 8.92 1.65
N ASN A 444 21.27 10.16 2.10
CA ASN A 444 21.05 10.48 3.51
C ASN A 444 19.54 10.45 3.83
N ALA A 445 19.20 10.17 5.08
CA ALA A 445 17.83 10.33 5.57
C ALA A 445 17.40 11.80 5.56
N TYR A 446 16.10 12.03 5.44
CA TYR A 446 15.48 13.36 5.51
C TYR A 446 14.80 13.65 6.86
N TYR A 447 15.03 12.78 7.84
CA TYR A 447 14.52 12.90 9.21
C TYR A 447 15.56 12.34 10.17
N SER A 448 15.46 12.70 11.45
CA SER A 448 16.31 12.18 12.52
C SER A 448 15.88 10.75 12.88
N TYR A 449 16.27 9.76 12.06
CA TYR A 449 15.92 8.35 12.28
C TYR A 449 16.51 7.74 13.56
N GLU A 450 17.48 8.43 14.18
CA GLU A 450 18.06 8.06 15.48
C GLU A 450 17.16 8.50 16.65
N ASP A 451 16.43 9.61 16.48
CA ASP A 451 15.54 10.17 17.49
C ASP A 451 14.08 9.69 17.30
N VAL A 452 13.74 9.27 16.08
CA VAL A 452 12.39 8.87 15.66
C VAL A 452 12.47 7.46 15.08
N ILE A 453 12.77 6.51 15.95
CA ILE A 453 13.12 5.13 15.58
C ILE A 453 11.89 4.38 15.08
N ASP A 454 10.71 4.68 15.63
CA ASP A 454 9.52 3.84 15.52
C ASP A 454 8.36 4.50 14.75
N SER A 455 7.57 3.70 14.01
CA SER A 455 6.25 4.08 13.49
C SER A 455 5.18 4.26 14.55
N ASP A 456 5.38 3.66 15.72
CA ASP A 456 4.36 3.55 16.76
C ASP A 456 4.51 4.57 17.89
N GLU A 457 5.53 5.44 17.84
CA GLU A 457 5.71 6.47 18.88
C GLU A 457 4.51 7.42 18.96
N GLU A 458 4.05 7.65 20.20
CA GLU A 458 2.86 8.43 20.54
C GLU A 458 2.89 9.80 19.83
N LEU A 459 1.88 10.06 19.00
CA LEU A 459 1.76 11.33 18.31
C LEU A 459 1.54 12.44 19.35
N ASP A 460 2.56 13.24 19.63
CA ASP A 460 2.42 14.43 20.48
C ASP A 460 1.66 15.53 19.72
N PHE A 461 0.33 15.44 19.76
CA PHE A 461 -0.57 16.44 19.21
C PHE A 461 -0.59 17.75 20.01
N GLY A 462 0.08 17.82 21.17
CA GLY A 462 0.16 19.01 22.02
C GLY A 462 1.12 20.08 21.50
N ALA A 463 2.21 19.67 20.85
CA ALA A 463 3.24 20.59 20.35
C ALA A 463 2.87 21.33 19.06
N ALA A 464 1.97 20.77 18.25
CA ALA A 464 1.59 21.36 16.94
C ALA A 464 0.63 22.57 17.05
N ALA A 465 0.13 22.88 18.26
CA ALA A 465 -0.83 23.96 18.48
C ALA A 465 -0.18 25.33 18.78
N GLU A 466 1.15 25.43 18.83
CA GLU A 466 1.85 26.67 19.21
C GLU A 466 2.44 27.48 18.04
N ASP A 467 2.35 27.01 16.79
CA ASP A 467 2.97 27.65 15.62
C ASP A 467 1.94 28.05 14.52
N ASP A 468 0.85 28.71 14.90
CA ASP A 468 -0.10 29.37 13.97
C ASP A 468 -0.15 30.90 14.16
#